data_AF-A0A941HPN0-F1
#
_entry.id   AF-A0A941HPN0-F1
#
_cell.length_a   1.000
_cell.length_b   1.000
_cell.length_c   1.000
_cell.angle_alpha   90.00
_cell.angle_beta   90.00
_cell.angle_gamma   90.00
#
_symmetry.space_group_name_H-M   'P 1'
#
loop_
_entity.id
_entity.type
_entity.pdbx_description
1 polymer ?
#
loop_
_entity_poly.entity_id
_entity_poly.type
_entity_poly.pdbx_seq_one_letter_code
_entity_poly.pdbx_strand_id
1 'polypeptide(L)'
;MFKRIVIASEMSRGEFDIITCLKSFKKLGVEECLLLQCINSYEIKPKASTFFAEVMEENLRRQKEQLDGEGYSVETRLVTGEMKDEINRIA
;
A
#
# COMPACT_ATOMS: atom_id res chain seq x y z
N MET A 1 12.25 12.26 14.32
CA MET A 1 10.95 11.56 14.21
C MET A 1 10.54 11.56 12.75
N PHE A 2 10.10 10.42 12.22
CA PHE A 2 9.69 10.30 10.82
C PHE A 2 8.23 10.75 10.66
N LYS A 3 7.97 11.58 9.63
CA LYS A 3 6.63 12.12 9.33
C LYS A 3 5.84 11.27 8.35
N ARG A 4 6.55 10.53 7.49
CA ARG A 4 6.01 9.73 6.40
C ARG A 4 6.47 8.29 6.51
N ILE A 5 5.58 7.37 6.18
CA ILE A 5 5.86 5.94 6.08
C ILE A 5 5.45 5.40 4.71
N VAL A 6 6.13 4.35 4.27
CA VAL A 6 5.76 3.58 3.07
C VAL A 6 5.37 2.18 3.55
N ILE A 7 4.25 1.70 3.04
CA ILE A 7 3.71 0.37 3.37
C ILE A 7 3.56 -0.38 2.07
N ALA A 8 4.25 -1.50 2.00
CA ALA A 8 4.05 -2.46 0.95
C ALA A 8 2.72 -3.17 1.21
N SER A 9 1.71 -2.83 0.43
CA SER A 9 0.42 -3.51 0.39
C SER A 9 0.58 -4.78 -0.43
N GLU A 10 -0.02 -5.87 0.02
CA GLU A 10 -0.14 -7.10 -0.75
C GLU A 10 -1.63 -7.50 -0.87
N MET A 11 -1.93 -8.75 -1.23
CA MET A 11 -3.30 -9.28 -1.21
C MET A 11 -3.42 -10.41 -0.20
N SER A 12 -2.87 -10.24 0.99
CA SER A 12 -2.88 -11.24 2.05
C SER A 12 -3.87 -10.87 3.16
N ARG A 13 -4.52 -11.88 3.75
CA ARG A 13 -5.44 -11.68 4.88
C ARG A 13 -4.79 -11.02 6.10
N GLY A 14 -3.46 -11.01 6.19
CA GLY A 14 -2.70 -10.44 7.30
C GLY A 14 -2.52 -8.91 7.26
N GLU A 15 -2.90 -8.24 6.18
CA GLU A 15 -2.71 -6.78 6.07
C GLU A 15 -3.67 -5.95 6.93
N PHE A 16 -4.82 -6.51 7.31
CA PHE A 16 -5.69 -5.84 8.28
C PHE A 16 -5.01 -5.67 9.64
N ASP A 17 -4.09 -6.57 10.00
CA ASP A 17 -3.37 -6.51 11.27
C ASP A 17 -2.34 -5.38 11.27
N ILE A 18 -1.62 -5.17 10.15
CA ILE A 18 -0.64 -4.07 10.08
C ILE A 18 -1.33 -2.72 10.11
N ILE A 19 -2.47 -2.55 9.42
CA ILE A 19 -3.24 -1.31 9.43
C ILE A 19 -3.70 -0.94 10.84
N THR A 20 -4.13 -1.94 11.61
CA THR A 20 -4.51 -1.76 13.02
C THR A 20 -3.32 -1.29 13.87
N CYS A 21 -2.12 -1.85 13.65
CA CYS A 21 -0.91 -1.42 14.35
C CYS A 21 -0.53 0.03 14.04
N LEU A 22 -0.74 0.50 12.80
CA LEU A 22 -0.38 1.85 12.38
C LEU A 22 -1.10 2.93 13.17
N LYS A 23 -2.31 2.69 13.69
CA LYS A 23 -2.99 3.66 14.57
C LYS A 23 -2.10 4.17 15.71
N SER A 24 -1.22 3.31 16.23
CA SER A 24 -0.30 3.69 17.31
C SER A 24 0.84 4.60 16.84
N PHE A 25 1.20 4.58 15.55
CA PHE A 25 2.30 5.35 14.98
C PHE A 25 1.97 6.84 14.83
N LYS A 26 0.68 7.18 14.73
CA LYS A 26 0.16 8.56 14.83
C LYS A 26 0.60 9.24 16.13
N LYS A 27 0.61 8.50 17.24
CA LYS A 27 1.07 8.99 18.55
C LYS A 27 2.59 9.27 18.56
N LEU A 28 3.32 8.67 17.63
CA LEU A 28 4.75 8.89 17.39
C LEU A 28 4.99 9.96 16.30
N GLY A 29 3.97 10.72 15.91
CA GLY A 29 4.04 11.86 14.98
C GLY A 29 4.16 11.51 13.50
N VAL A 30 3.77 10.31 13.09
CA VAL A 30 3.54 9.98 11.68
C VAL A 30 2.24 10.61 11.22
N GLU A 31 2.27 11.30 10.09
CA GLU A 31 1.14 12.03 9.52
C GLU A 31 0.74 11.49 8.13
N GLU A 32 1.73 11.05 7.36
CA GLU A 32 1.56 10.68 5.95
C GLU A 32 1.89 9.20 5.73
N CYS A 33 1.08 8.52 4.91
CA CYS A 33 1.24 7.12 4.57
C CYS A 33 1.16 6.93 3.06
N LEU A 34 2.15 6.25 2.48
CA LEU A 34 2.10 5.76 1.11
C LEU A 34 1.80 4.26 1.11
N LEU A 35 0.66 3.87 0.55
CA LEU A 35 0.33 2.48 0.26
C LEU A 35 0.85 2.14 -1.14
N LEU A 36 1.80 1.22 -1.21
CA LEU A 36 2.43 0.77 -2.44
C LEU A 36 2.04 -0.66 -2.75
N GLN A 37 1.40 -0.89 -3.90
CA GLN A 37 1.16 -2.22 -4.44
C GLN A 37 1.97 -2.40 -5.72
N CYS A 38 2.61 -3.56 -5.86
CA CYS A 38 3.36 -3.92 -7.05
C CYS A 38 2.64 -5.03 -7.84
N ILE A 39 2.61 -4.88 -9.17
CA ILE A 39 2.22 -5.91 -10.12
C ILE A 39 3.50 -6.55 -10.65
N ASN A 40 3.72 -7.82 -10.32
CA ASN A 40 4.84 -8.56 -10.91
C ASN A 40 4.51 -8.95 -12.36
N SER A 41 5.17 -8.28 -13.31
CA SER A 41 4.99 -8.54 -14.75
C SER A 41 5.41 -9.95 -15.18
N TYR A 42 6.24 -10.65 -14.40
CA TYR A 42 6.65 -12.02 -14.69
C TYR A 42 5.58 -13.05 -14.29
N GLU A 43 4.68 -12.70 -13.38
CA GLU A 43 3.69 -13.62 -12.81
C GLU A 43 2.32 -13.51 -13.48
N ILE A 44 2.04 -12.42 -14.20
CA ILE A 44 0.71 -12.14 -14.77
C ILE A 44 0.74 -12.15 -16.29
N LYS A 45 -0.11 -13.01 -16.89
CA LYS A 45 -0.33 -13.00 -18.34
C LYS A 45 -0.91 -11.65 -18.77
N PRO A 46 -0.49 -11.07 -19.92
CA PRO A 46 -0.93 -9.74 -20.36
C PRO A 46 -2.46 -9.56 -20.39
N LYS A 47 -3.22 -10.59 -20.77
CA LYS A 47 -4.69 -10.54 -20.81
C LYS A 47 -5.38 -10.52 -19.43
N ALA A 48 -4.70 -10.94 -18.38
CA ALA A 48 -5.22 -10.89 -17.01
C ALA A 48 -4.79 -9.60 -16.28
N SER A 49 -3.81 -8.87 -16.81
CA SER A 49 -3.21 -7.70 -16.14
C SER A 49 -4.21 -6.61 -15.76
N THR A 50 -5.18 -6.30 -16.61
CA THR A 50 -6.21 -5.27 -16.33
C THR A 50 -7.11 -5.68 -15.17
N PHE A 51 -7.60 -6.92 -15.16
CA PHE A 51 -8.45 -7.41 -14.07
C PHE A 51 -7.69 -7.44 -12.74
N PHE A 52 -6.43 -7.90 -12.74
CA PHE A 52 -5.60 -7.88 -11.54
C PHE A 52 -5.32 -6.45 -11.05
N ALA A 53 -5.09 -5.50 -11.97
CA ALA A 53 -4.91 -4.10 -11.62
C ALA A 53 -6.17 -3.53 -10.95
N GLU A 54 -7.36 -3.75 -11.51
CA GLU A 54 -8.63 -3.30 -10.91
C GLU A 54 -8.84 -3.86 -9.50
N VAL A 55 -8.55 -5.14 -9.30
CA VAL A 55 -8.65 -5.80 -7.99
C VAL A 55 -7.66 -5.20 -6.97
N MET A 56 -6.44 -4.90 -7.42
CA MET A 56 -5.41 -4.27 -6.59
C MET A 56 -5.74 -2.81 -6.25
N GLU A 57 -6.28 -2.06 -7.20
CA GLU A 57 -6.75 -0.69 -6.95
C GLU A 57 -7.90 -0.66 -5.94
N GLU A 58 -8.86 -1.57 -6.05
CA GLU A 58 -9.96 -1.68 -5.09
C GLU A 58 -9.45 -2.03 -3.68
N ASN A 59 -8.44 -2.89 -3.57
CA ASN A 59 -7.79 -3.17 -2.29
C ASN A 59 -7.10 -1.94 -1.71
N LEU A 60 -6.30 -1.23 -2.51
CA LEU A 60 -5.65 0.02 -2.09
C LEU A 60 -6.68 1.05 -1.64
N ARG A 61 -7.81 1.17 -2.36
CA ARG A 61 -8.92 2.08 -2.00
C ARG A 61 -9.48 1.75 -0.62
N ARG A 62 -9.76 0.47 -0.33
CA ARG A 62 -10.29 0.04 0.97
C ARG A 62 -9.31 0.32 2.12
N GLN A 63 -8.03 0.03 1.91
CA GLN A 63 -7.00 0.29 2.92
C GLN A 63 -6.82 1.79 3.16
N LYS A 64 -6.88 2.59 2.09
CA LYS A 64 -6.88 4.05 2.17
C LYS A 64 -8.05 4.56 3.00
N GLU A 65 -9.28 4.12 2.72
CA GLU A 65 -10.46 4.55 3.49
C GLU A 65 -10.33 4.23 4.98
N GLN A 66 -9.79 3.06 5.31
CA GLN A 66 -9.54 2.68 6.70
C GLN A 66 -8.51 3.60 7.38
N LEU A 67 -7.40 3.91 6.71
CA LEU A 67 -6.32 4.75 7.26
C LEU A 67 -6.69 6.23 7.30
N ASP A 68 -7.40 6.74 6.30
CA ASP A 68 -7.97 8.09 6.30
C ASP A 68 -8.94 8.24 7.49
N GLY A 69 -9.76 7.22 7.78
CA GLY A 69 -10.64 7.18 8.95
C GLY A 69 -9.90 7.19 10.30
N GLU A 70 -8.65 6.73 10.33
CA GLU A 70 -7.76 6.78 11.50
C GLU A 70 -6.94 8.10 11.56
N GLY A 71 -7.19 9.02 10.62
CA GLY A 71 -6.65 10.38 10.58
C GLY A 71 -5.32 10.51 9.83
N TYR A 72 -4.86 9.50 9.10
CA TYR A 72 -3.69 9.61 8.22
C TYR A 72 -4.01 10.42 6.97
N SER A 73 -2.97 11.02 6.36
CA SER A 73 -3.03 11.46 4.97
C SER A 73 -2.46 10.34 4.09
N VAL A 74 -3.32 9.70 3.29
CA VAL A 74 -2.95 8.48 2.56
C VAL A 74 -2.85 8.71 1.04
N GLU A 75 -1.70 8.37 0.49
CA GLU A 75 -1.47 8.22 -0.95
C GLU A 75 -1.45 6.74 -1.32
N THR A 76 -2.01 6.38 -2.47
CA THR A 76 -2.00 5.01 -3.01
C THR A 76 -1.26 4.99 -4.33
N ARG A 77 -0.39 4.00 -4.52
CA ARG A 77 0.39 3.85 -5.74
C ARG A 77 0.43 2.40 -6.19
N LEU A 78 -0.06 2.15 -7.40
CA LEU A 78 0.06 0.88 -8.09
C LEU A 78 1.16 0.99 -9.15
N VAL A 79 2.15 0.11 -9.09
CA VAL A 79 3.29 0.10 -10.02
C VAL A 79 3.55 -1.29 -10.56
N THR A 80 4.16 -1.38 -11.73
CA THR A 80 4.63 -2.65 -12.29
C THR A 80 6.11 -2.80 -11.99
N GLY A 81 6.49 -3.87 -11.30
CA GLY A 81 7.87 -4.10 -10.88
C GLY A 81 8.00 -5.04 -9.68
N GLU A 82 9.24 -5.28 -9.27
CA GLU A 82 9.58 -6.02 -8.06
C GLU A 82 9.46 -5.10 -6.83
N MET A 83 8.75 -5.56 -5.80
CA MET A 83 8.44 -4.75 -4.62
C MET A 83 9.69 -4.20 -3.92
N LYS A 84 10.74 -5.03 -3.82
CA LYS A 84 12.03 -4.61 -3.24
C LYS A 84 12.64 -3.44 -3.99
N ASP A 85 12.59 -3.47 -5.33
CA ASP A 85 13.19 -2.44 -6.16
C ASP A 85 12.39 -1.15 -6.12
N GLU A 86 11.06 -1.24 -6.09
CA GLU A 86 10.18 -0.07 -5.99
C GLU A 86 10.29 0.62 -4.62
N ILE A 87 10.38 -0.14 -3.52
CA ILE A 87 10.60 0.44 -2.19
C ILE A 87 11.93 1.19 -2.15
N ASN A 88 13.01 0.60 -2.66
CA ASN A 88 14.33 1.25 -2.72
C ASN A 88 14.38 2.49 -3.62
N ARG A 89 13.44 2.65 -4.57
CA ARG A 89 13.32 3.86 -5.38
C ARG A 89 12.62 5.00 -4.65
N ILE A 90 11.79 4.68 -3.66
CA ILE A 90 10.94 5.65 -2.95
C ILE A 90 11.60 6.11 -1.63
N ALA A 91 12.28 5.21 -0.93
CA ALA A 91 12.89 5.43 0.37
C ALA A 91 14.40 5.68 0.28
#